data_AF-A0A955ETF2-F1
#
_entry.id   AF-A0A955ETF2-F1
#
_cell.length_a   1.000
_cell.length_b   1.000
_cell.length_c   1.000
_cell.angle_alpha   90.00
_cell.angle_beta   90.00
_cell.angle_gamma   90.00
#
_symmetry.space_group_name_H-M   'P 1'
#
loop_
_entity.id
_entity.type
_entity.pdbx_description
1 polymer ?
#
loop_
_entity_poly.entity_id
_entity_poly.type
_entity_poly.pdbx_seq_one_letter_code
_entity_poly.pdbx_strand_id
1 'polypeptide(L)' 'VGNFDVSGGRPTPAQMDSLVKLVRWLLDTYHLSPDVVRGHCDCCATKCPGENFPWAEFRARLR' A
#
# COMPACT_ATOMS: atom_id res chain seq x y z
N VAL A 1 1.59 -1.09 -10.85
CA VAL A 1 1.09 -0.19 -11.92
C VAL A 1 -0.40 -0.40 -12.05
N GLY A 2 -1.19 0.67 -12.02
CA GLY A 2 -2.65 0.62 -12.09
C GLY A 2 -3.27 1.98 -11.77
N ASN A 3 -4.57 2.09 -12.03
CA ASN A 3 -5.40 3.19 -11.54
C ASN A 3 -6.43 2.59 -10.57
N PHE A 4 -6.29 2.87 -9.28
CA PHE A 4 -7.20 2.37 -8.24
C PHE A 4 -8.25 3.41 -7.83
N ASP A 5 -8.48 4.43 -8.64
CA ASP A 5 -9.57 5.42 -8.44
C ASP A 5 -10.83 5.08 -9.25
N VAL A 6 -10.71 4.19 -10.25
CA VAL A 6 -11.82 3.81 -11.13
C VAL A 6 -12.62 2.64 -10.55
N SER A 7 -13.89 2.53 -10.96
CA SER A 7 -14.74 1.38 -10.62
C SER A 7 -14.08 0.06 -11.05
N GLY A 8 -13.95 -0.88 -10.12
CA GLY A 8 -13.25 -2.16 -10.33
C GLY A 8 -11.71 -2.07 -10.25
N GLY A 9 -11.13 -0.88 -10.06
CA GLY A 9 -9.69 -0.68 -9.94
C GLY A 9 -9.17 -1.15 -8.58
N ARG A 10 -8.57 -2.34 -8.53
CA ARG A 10 -7.88 -2.87 -7.33
C ARG A 10 -6.57 -3.53 -7.71
N PRO A 11 -5.57 -3.57 -6.80
CA PRO A 11 -4.39 -4.39 -7.02
C PRO A 11 -4.77 -5.86 -7.20
N THR A 12 -4.09 -6.57 -8.09
CA THR A 12 -4.24 -8.03 -8.18
C THR A 12 -3.68 -8.71 -6.91
N PRO A 13 -4.08 -9.95 -6.60
CA PRO A 13 -3.50 -10.68 -5.46
C PRO A 13 -1.96 -10.74 -5.51
N ALA A 14 -1.39 -11.04 -6.68
CA ALA A 14 0.06 -11.07 -6.87
C ALA A 14 0.74 -9.70 -6.67
N GLN A 15 0.08 -8.60 -7.03
CA GLN A 15 0.57 -7.25 -6.74
C GLN A 15 0.58 -6.98 -5.23
N MET A 16 -0.47 -7.38 -4.52
CA MET A 16 -0.54 -7.23 -3.06
C MET A 16 0.51 -8.10 -2.35
N ASP A 17 0.71 -9.33 -2.79
CA ASP A 17 1.73 -10.24 -2.24
C ASP A 17 3.14 -9.65 -2.41
N SER A 18 3.43 -9.14 -3.61
CA SER A 18 4.71 -8.50 -3.91
C SER A 18 4.92 -7.23 -3.09
N LEU A 19 3.88 -6.41 -2.93
CA LEU A 19 3.91 -5.19 -2.12
C LEU A 19 4.20 -5.51 -0.65
N VAL A 20 3.48 -6.49 -0.07
CA VAL A 20 3.69 -6.90 1.33
C VAL A 20 5.10 -7.42 1.55
N LYS A 21 5.61 -8.26 0.62
CA LYS A 21 6.99 -8.77 0.70
C LYS A 21 8.02 -7.64 0.68
N LEU A 22 7.87 -6.69 -0.24
CA LEU A 22 8.79 -5.56 -0.38
C LEU A 22 8.75 -4.65 0.85
N VAL A 23 7.56 -4.28 1.31
CA VAL A 23 7.41 -3.35 2.44
C VAL A 23 7.92 -3.98 3.72
N ARG A 24 7.64 -5.27 3.99
CA ARG A 24 8.24 -5.98 5.14
C ARG A 24 9.75 -5.95 5.09
N TRP A 25 10.35 -6.26 3.94
CA TRP A 25 11.80 -6.19 3.78
C TRP A 25 12.36 -4.79 4.07
N LEU A 26 11.70 -3.72 3.62
CA LEU A 26 12.11 -2.35 3.92
C LEU A 26 11.98 -2.02 5.41
N LEU A 27 10.87 -2.41 6.04
CA LEU A 27 10.64 -2.17 7.47
C LEU A 27 11.71 -2.87 8.31
N ASP A 28 12.01 -4.13 8.02
CA ASP A 28 13.04 -4.90 8.71
C ASP A 28 14.45 -4.32 8.48
N THR A 29 14.78 -3.99 7.23
CA THR A 29 16.11 -3.49 6.83
C THR A 29 16.45 -2.15 7.49
N TYR A 30 15.45 -1.28 7.64
CA TYR A 30 15.64 0.07 8.18
C TYR A 30 15.13 0.22 9.62
N HIS A 31 14.75 -0.89 10.28
CA HIS A 31 14.22 -0.91 11.64
C HIS A 31 13.04 0.06 11.86
N LEU A 32 12.13 0.10 10.89
CA LEU A 32 10.96 0.97 10.88
C LEU A 32 9.71 0.21 11.34
N SER A 33 8.81 0.91 12.01
CA SER A 33 7.53 0.34 12.43
C SER A 33 6.47 0.45 11.32
N PRO A 34 5.57 -0.53 11.14
CA PRO A 34 4.57 -0.51 10.05
C PRO A 34 3.62 0.70 10.03
N ASP A 35 3.46 1.42 11.15
CA ASP A 35 2.64 2.63 11.25
C ASP A 35 3.19 3.81 10.41
N VAL A 36 4.49 3.78 10.06
CA VAL A 36 5.10 4.81 9.21
C VAL A 36 4.71 4.67 7.73
N VAL A 37 4.07 3.58 7.34
CA VAL A 37 3.62 3.36 5.96
C VAL A 37 2.36 4.18 5.68
N ARG A 38 2.46 5.10 4.72
CA ARG A 38 1.45 6.10 4.36
C ARG A 38 1.14 6.10 2.86
N GLY A 39 -0.01 6.64 2.51
CA GLY A 39 -0.37 6.94 1.12
C GLY A 39 0.29 8.22 0.64
N HIS A 40 0.43 8.39 -0.68
CA HIS A 40 0.99 9.63 -1.22
C HIS A 40 0.10 10.85 -0.90
N CYS A 41 -1.22 10.65 -0.83
CA CYS A 41 -2.20 11.64 -0.37
C CYS A 41 -1.96 12.16 1.04
N ASP A 42 -1.27 11.39 1.91
CA ASP A 42 -0.96 11.80 3.28
C ASP A 42 0.24 12.76 3.33
N CYS A 43 0.99 12.88 2.23
CA CYS A 43 2.18 13.72 2.12
C CYS A 43 1.97 14.93 1.20
N CYS A 44 1.05 14.82 0.23
CA CYS A 44 0.81 15.80 -0.82
C CYS A 44 -0.67 15.85 -1.21
N ALA A 45 -1.14 16.97 -1.77
CA ALA A 45 -2.50 17.07 -2.31
C ALA A 45 -2.64 16.25 -3.61
N THR A 46 -2.94 14.95 -3.46
CA THR A 46 -3.12 14.00 -4.57
C THR A 46 -4.13 12.91 -4.21
N LYS A 47 -4.72 12.28 -5.22
CA LYS A 47 -5.59 11.11 -5.05
C LYS A 47 -4.84 9.80 -4.87
N CYS A 48 -3.54 9.75 -5.19
CA CYS A 48 -2.73 8.53 -5.10
C CYS A 48 -2.62 8.05 -3.63
N PRO A 49 -2.82 6.75 -3.33
CA PRO A 49 -2.81 5.58 -4.23
C PRO A 49 -4.13 5.24 -4.93
N GLY A 50 -5.16 6.08 -4.82
CA GLY A 50 -6.50 5.84 -5.37
C GLY A 50 -7.47 5.40 -4.27
N GLU A 51 -8.73 5.83 -4.38
CA GLU A 51 -9.76 5.60 -3.35
C GLU A 51 -10.02 4.11 -3.08
N ASN A 52 -9.83 3.24 -4.08
CA ASN A 52 -10.06 1.79 -3.95
C ASN A 52 -8.81 1.00 -3.53
N PHE A 53 -7.70 1.66 -3.18
CA PHE A 53 -6.54 0.96 -2.65
C PHE A 53 -6.90 0.30 -1.29
N PRO A 54 -6.69 -1.02 -1.14
CA PRO A 54 -7.22 -1.77 0.01
C PRO A 54 -6.34 -1.63 1.26
N TRP A 55 -6.31 -0.43 1.86
CA TRP A 55 -5.49 -0.11 3.03
C TRP A 55 -5.69 -1.06 4.21
N ALA A 56 -6.94 -1.43 4.50
CA ALA A 56 -7.25 -2.32 5.62
C ALA A 56 -6.64 -3.72 5.44
N GLU A 57 -6.79 -4.30 4.24
CA GLU A 57 -6.19 -5.59 3.88
C GLU A 57 -4.67 -5.51 3.93
N PHE A 58 -4.10 -4.49 3.29
CA PHE A 58 -2.66 -4.29 3.25
C PHE A 58 -2.07 -4.16 4.66
N ARG A 59 -2.66 -3.34 5.54
CA ARG A 59 -2.19 -3.17 6.93
C ARG A 59 -2.37 -4.44 7.76
N ALA A 60 -3.45 -5.19 7.58
CA ALA A 60 -3.63 -6.48 8.25
C ALA A 60 -2.53 -7.48 7.86
N ARG A 61 -2.08 -7.45 6.61
CA ARG A 61 -1.00 -8.29 6.09
C ARG A 61 0.41 -7.83 6.45
N LEU A 62 0.59 -6.64 7.05
CA LEU A 62 1.88 -6.15 7.55
C LEU A 62 2.12 -6.46 9.04
N ARG A 63 1.06 -6.86 9.77
CA ARG A 63 1.16 -7.32 11.16
C ARG A 63 1.78 -8.72 11.24
#